data_AF-A0A0F0GB26-F1
#
_entry.id   AF-A0A0F0GB26-F1
#
_cell.length_a   1.000
_cell.length_b   1.000
_cell.length_c   1.000
_cell.angle_alpha   90.00
_cell.angle_beta   90.00
_cell.angle_gamma   90.00
#
_symmetry.space_group_name_H-M   'P 1'
#
loop_
_entity.id
_entity.type
_entity.pdbx_description
1 polymer ?
#
loop_
_entity_poly.entity_id
_entity_poly.type
_entity_poly.pdbx_seq_one_letter_code
_entity_poly.pdbx_strand_id
1 'polypeptide(L)'
;MVVPLLSMWFFGNLYEQVVWNPQLLADPRPGSLVGVFAAGSPVYYYLPWGPLAVVLAVVSGAPRWALSCLALSVAAKILLITQVNPVFRDPAASRDTVHHHAVVWAFGNAVVLVAVAAAILLVQRAQRRPASPA
;
A
#
# COMPACT_ATOMS: atom_id res chain seq x y z
N MET A 1 -2.83 18.11 -6.14
CA MET A 1 -3.72 16.99 -5.74
C MET A 1 -3.06 15.61 -5.70
N VAL A 2 -2.18 15.25 -6.65
CA VAL A 2 -1.52 13.93 -6.66
C VAL A 2 -0.76 13.61 -5.37
N VAL A 3 0.11 14.51 -4.92
CA VAL A 3 0.97 14.30 -3.74
C VAL A 3 0.15 14.03 -2.46
N PRO A 4 -0.85 14.84 -2.07
CA PRO A 4 -1.68 14.54 -0.91
C PRO A 4 -2.33 13.14 -0.93
N LEU A 5 -2.82 12.69 -2.09
CA LEU A 5 -3.46 11.38 -2.21
C LEU A 5 -2.45 10.23 -2.12
N LEU A 6 -1.28 10.40 -2.73
CA LEU A 6 -0.17 9.46 -2.54
C LEU A 6 0.30 9.41 -1.09
N SER A 7 0.28 10.54 -0.38
CA SER A 7 0.58 10.58 1.05
C SER A 7 -0.47 9.82 1.87
N MET A 8 -1.76 9.98 1.57
CA MET A 8 -2.81 9.20 2.24
C MET A 8 -2.63 7.70 2.02
N TRP A 9 -2.30 7.29 0.78
CA TRP A 9 -1.99 5.91 0.50
C TRP A 9 -0.74 5.45 1.26
N PHE A 10 0.34 6.23 1.26
CA PHE A 10 1.58 5.93 1.99
C PHE A 10 1.31 5.72 3.49
N PHE A 11 0.59 6.62 4.15
CA PHE A 11 0.31 6.51 5.58
C PHE A 11 -0.60 5.33 5.92
N GLY A 12 -1.52 4.94 5.03
CA GLY A 12 -2.27 3.71 5.19
C GLY A 12 -1.38 2.46 5.22
N ASN A 13 -0.44 2.37 4.27
CA ASN A 13 0.55 1.28 4.26
C ASN A 13 1.49 1.35 5.47
N LEU A 14 1.84 2.56 5.94
CA LEU A 14 2.73 2.73 7.08
C LEU A 14 2.05 2.25 8.36
N TYR A 15 0.78 2.60 8.56
CA TYR A 15 -0.04 2.10 9.66
C TYR A 15 -0.09 0.58 9.64
N GLU A 16 -0.34 -0.04 8.47
CA GLU A 16 -0.30 -1.50 8.34
C GLU A 16 1.05 -2.06 8.78
N GLN A 17 2.15 -1.41 8.38
CA GLN A 17 3.51 -1.87 8.69
C GLN A 17 3.87 -1.78 10.17
N VAL A 18 3.45 -0.72 10.87
CA VAL A 18 3.96 -0.38 12.21
C VAL A 18 2.97 -0.66 13.33
N VAL A 19 1.68 -0.79 13.02
CA VAL A 19 0.63 -1.04 14.01
C VAL A 19 0.07 -2.45 13.82
N TRP A 20 -0.46 -2.71 12.64
CA TRP A 20 -1.21 -3.94 12.39
C TRP A 20 -0.29 -5.17 12.26
N ASN A 21 0.78 -5.05 11.48
CA ASN A 21 1.65 -6.18 11.20
C ASN A 21 2.44 -6.68 12.43
N PRO A 22 2.97 -5.82 13.33
CA PRO A 22 3.57 -6.29 14.59
C PRO A 22 2.58 -7.02 15.50
N GLN A 23 1.32 -6.57 15.55
CA GLN A 23 0.28 -7.27 16.30
C GLN A 23 0.04 -8.67 15.73
N LEU A 24 -0.05 -8.81 14.41
CA LEU A 24 -0.27 -10.09 13.75
C LEU A 24 0.93 -11.05 13.89
N LEU A 25 2.15 -10.51 13.89
CA LEU A 25 3.37 -11.28 14.12
C LEU A 25 3.49 -11.74 15.59
N ALA A 26 3.10 -10.89 16.54
CA ALA A 26 3.15 -11.21 17.97
C ALA A 26 2.08 -12.23 18.38
N ASP A 27 0.90 -12.16 17.76
CA ASP A 27 -0.22 -13.06 18.05
C ASP A 27 -0.96 -13.45 16.75
N PRO A 28 -0.44 -14.46 16.01
CA PRO A 28 -1.02 -14.89 14.75
C PRO A 28 -2.30 -15.69 15.02
N ARG A 29 -3.44 -15.00 15.02
CA ARG A 29 -4.77 -15.61 15.24
C ARG A 29 -5.46 -15.90 13.90
N PRO A 30 -5.65 -17.17 13.51
CA PRO A 30 -6.42 -17.54 12.31
C PRO A 30 -7.85 -17.01 12.38
N GLY A 31 -8.40 -16.56 11.24
CA GLY A 31 -9.76 -16.02 11.16
C GLY A 31 -10.01 -14.73 11.95
N SER A 32 -8.98 -14.08 12.49
CA SER A 32 -9.16 -12.88 13.33
C SER A 32 -9.42 -11.59 12.56
N LEU A 33 -9.15 -11.57 11.25
CA LEU A 33 -9.47 -10.41 10.42
C LEU A 33 -10.95 -10.35 10.06
N VAL A 34 -11.63 -9.31 10.56
CA VAL A 34 -12.92 -8.84 10.02
C VAL A 34 -12.79 -8.44 8.54
N GLY A 35 -13.92 -8.40 7.83
CA GLY A 35 -13.97 -8.15 6.39
C GLY A 35 -13.17 -6.90 5.98
N VAL A 36 -12.57 -6.94 4.78
CA VAL A 36 -11.70 -5.87 4.22
C VAL A 36 -12.31 -4.47 4.35
N PHE A 37 -13.64 -4.38 4.29
CA PHE A 37 -14.42 -3.14 4.32
C PHE A 37 -15.17 -2.91 5.64
N ALA A 38 -14.85 -3.64 6.71
CA ALA A 38 -15.43 -3.41 8.02
C ALA A 38 -14.81 -2.15 8.68
N ALA A 39 -15.61 -1.43 9.49
CA ALA A 39 -15.10 -0.36 10.33
C ALA A 39 -14.01 -0.90 11.26
N GLY A 40 -12.85 -0.24 11.29
CA GLY A 40 -11.63 -0.72 11.95
C GLY A 40 -10.61 -1.39 11.03
N SER A 41 -10.97 -1.73 9.79
CA SER A 41 -10.02 -2.15 8.75
C SER A 41 -9.28 -0.92 8.20
N PRO A 42 -7.93 -0.87 8.20
CA PRO A 42 -7.18 0.23 7.57
C PRO A 42 -7.53 0.37 6.08
N VAL A 43 -7.84 -0.75 5.43
CA VAL A 43 -8.25 -0.79 4.04
C VAL A 43 -9.54 0.02 3.80
N TYR A 44 -10.47 0.05 4.77
CA TYR A 44 -11.69 0.86 4.69
C TYR A 44 -11.37 2.36 4.56
N TYR A 45 -10.36 2.85 5.27
CA TYR A 45 -10.02 4.27 5.31
C TYR A 45 -9.04 4.70 4.23
N TYR A 46 -8.17 3.79 3.75
CA TYR A 46 -7.04 4.17 2.89
C TYR A 46 -7.09 3.61 1.47
N LEU A 47 -7.86 2.55 1.21
CA LEU A 47 -7.90 1.91 -0.13
C LEU A 47 -8.39 2.84 -1.24
N PRO A 48 -9.41 3.72 -1.07
CA PRO A 48 -9.89 4.56 -2.16
C PRO A 48 -8.82 5.53 -2.71
N TRP A 49 -7.86 5.93 -1.87
CA TRP A 49 -6.89 6.95 -2.25
C TRP A 49 -5.81 6.45 -3.20
N GLY A 50 -5.43 5.18 -3.11
CA GLY A 50 -4.41 4.58 -3.99
C GLY A 50 -4.81 4.64 -5.46
N PRO A 51 -5.94 4.04 -5.88
CA PRO A 51 -6.44 4.12 -7.25
C PRO A 51 -6.67 5.55 -7.71
N LEU A 52 -7.25 6.41 -6.86
CA LEU A 52 -7.50 7.80 -7.21
C LEU A 52 -6.19 8.57 -7.46
N ALA A 53 -5.17 8.34 -6.62
CA ALA A 53 -3.86 8.95 -6.79
C ALA A 53 -3.17 8.50 -8.08
N VAL A 54 -3.30 7.20 -8.43
CA VAL A 54 -2.73 6.64 -9.67
C VAL A 54 -3.41 7.25 -10.89
N VAL A 55 -4.74 7.30 -10.93
CA VAL A 55 -5.49 7.93 -12.03
C VAL A 55 -5.07 9.39 -12.19
N LEU A 56 -5.03 10.16 -11.10
CA LEU A 56 -4.61 11.55 -11.15
C LEU A 56 -3.16 11.72 -11.57
N ALA A 57 -2.25 10.84 -11.15
CA ALA A 57 -0.86 10.86 -11.60
C ALA A 57 -0.73 10.62 -13.11
N VAL A 58 -1.53 9.70 -13.67
CA VAL A 58 -1.57 9.45 -15.12
C VAL A 58 -2.14 10.65 -15.87
N VAL A 59 -3.32 11.15 -15.47
CA VAL A 59 -4.00 12.25 -16.17
C VAL A 59 -3.22 13.56 -16.08
N SER A 60 -2.49 13.79 -14.98
CA SER A 60 -1.63 14.97 -14.82
C SER A 60 -0.24 14.85 -15.46
N GLY A 61 0.05 13.73 -16.14
CA GLY A 61 1.34 13.55 -16.83
C GLY A 61 2.52 13.43 -15.87
N ALA A 62 2.36 12.69 -14.77
CA ALA A 62 3.46 12.45 -13.83
C ALA A 62 4.69 11.84 -14.52
N PRO A 63 5.91 12.08 -14.01
CA PRO A 63 7.13 11.55 -14.62
C PRO A 63 7.08 10.04 -14.80
N ARG A 64 7.61 9.53 -15.92
CA ARG A 64 7.61 8.09 -16.22
C ARG A 64 8.10 7.21 -15.07
N TRP A 65 9.13 7.67 -14.35
CA TRP A 65 9.70 6.92 -13.21
C TRP A 65 8.77 6.93 -12.00
N ALA A 66 8.00 8.01 -11.78
CA ALA A 66 6.95 8.02 -10.78
C ALA A 66 5.86 7.01 -11.15
N LEU A 67 5.44 6.99 -12.41
CA LEU A 67 4.46 6.02 -12.91
C LEU A 67 4.95 4.58 -12.78
N SER A 68 6.23 4.29 -13.05
CA SER A 68 6.83 2.96 -12.82
C SER A 68 6.79 2.55 -11.35
N CYS A 69 7.13 3.46 -10.44
CA CYS A 69 7.01 3.21 -9.00
C CYS A 69 5.56 2.92 -8.60
N LEU A 70 4.60 3.70 -9.11
CA LEU A 70 3.18 3.48 -8.84
C LEU A 70 2.69 2.14 -9.40
N ALA A 71 3.11 1.77 -10.60
CA ALA A 71 2.77 0.48 -11.20
C ALA A 71 3.30 -0.69 -10.35
N LEU A 72 4.54 -0.59 -9.86
CA LEU A 72 5.11 -1.57 -8.92
C LEU A 72 4.30 -1.65 -7.62
N SER A 73 3.97 -0.51 -7.01
CA SER A 73 3.17 -0.45 -5.80
C SER A 73 1.79 -1.08 -5.98
N VAL A 74 1.12 -0.80 -7.10
CA VAL A 74 -0.19 -1.38 -7.43
C VAL A 74 -0.08 -2.89 -7.63
N ALA A 75 0.87 -3.35 -8.44
CA ALA A 75 1.07 -4.78 -8.70
C ALA A 75 1.38 -5.55 -7.40
N ALA A 76 2.29 -5.03 -6.58
CA ALA A 76 2.62 -5.62 -5.29
C ALA A 76 1.39 -5.68 -4.36
N LYS A 77 0.59 -4.61 -4.27
CA LYS A 77 -0.64 -4.65 -3.45
C LYS A 77 -1.69 -5.60 -3.97
N ILE A 78 -1.88 -5.71 -5.29
CA ILE A 78 -2.79 -6.70 -5.87
C ILE A 78 -2.35 -8.11 -5.47
N LEU A 79 -1.06 -8.43 -5.58
CA LEU A 79 -0.54 -9.74 -5.16
C LEU A 79 -0.74 -9.99 -3.67
N LEU A 80 -0.42 -9.03 -2.80
CA LEU A 80 -0.63 -9.16 -1.36
C LEU A 80 -2.12 -9.35 -1.02
N ILE A 81 -3.00 -8.55 -1.60
CA ILE A 81 -4.44 -8.60 -1.33
C ILE A 81 -5.05 -9.92 -1.82
N THR A 82 -4.63 -10.41 -2.98
CA THR A 82 -5.24 -11.61 -3.59
C THR A 82 -4.63 -12.91 -3.11
N GLN A 83 -3.32 -12.93 -2.79
CA GLN A 83 -2.60 -14.17 -2.45
C GLN A 83 -2.31 -14.31 -0.95
N VAL A 84 -2.13 -13.21 -0.23
CA VAL A 84 -1.69 -13.25 1.19
C VAL A 84 -2.86 -12.99 2.14
N ASN A 85 -3.66 -11.96 1.84
CA ASN A 85 -4.78 -11.54 2.68
C ASN A 85 -5.85 -12.62 2.98
N PRO A 86 -6.17 -13.55 2.05
CA PRO A 86 -7.13 -14.61 2.35
C PRO A 86 -6.73 -15.51 3.53
N VAL A 87 -5.42 -15.78 3.70
CA VAL A 87 -4.91 -16.65 4.77
C VAL A 87 -5.23 -16.08 6.16
N PHE A 88 -5.20 -14.76 6.31
CA PHE A 88 -5.51 -14.11 7.57
C PHE A 88 -7.00 -14.19 7.96
N ARG A 89 -7.87 -14.50 6.99
CA ARG A 89 -9.32 -14.68 7.18
C ARG A 89 -9.74 -16.13 7.32
N ASP A 90 -8.86 -17.06 6.99
CA ASP A 90 -9.16 -18.48 7.04
C ASP A 90 -9.07 -19.00 8.49
N PRO A 91 -10.20 -19.41 9.11
CA PRO A 91 -10.17 -19.99 10.45
C PRO A 91 -9.53 -21.39 10.48
N ALA A 92 -9.40 -22.07 9.33
CA ALA A 92 -8.76 -23.37 9.23
C ALA A 92 -7.23 -23.27 9.06
N ALA A 93 -6.69 -22.07 8.81
CA ALA A 93 -5.25 -21.87 8.71
C ALA A 93 -4.55 -22.13 10.05
N SER A 94 -3.33 -22.67 9.99
CA SER A 94 -2.49 -22.80 11.18
C SER A 94 -1.88 -21.45 11.58
N ARG A 95 -1.51 -21.32 12.86
CA ARG A 95 -0.80 -20.13 13.36
C ARG A 95 0.52 -19.89 12.62
N ASP A 96 1.26 -20.95 12.33
CA ASP A 96 2.53 -20.86 11.58
C ASP A 96 2.31 -20.34 10.16
N THR A 97 1.25 -20.81 9.48
CA THR A 97 0.89 -20.33 8.14
C THR A 97 0.52 -18.84 8.18
N VAL A 98 -0.26 -18.42 9.17
CA VAL A 98 -0.61 -17.00 9.37
C VAL A 98 0.64 -16.16 9.65
N HIS A 99 1.53 -16.62 10.53
CA HIS A 99 2.77 -15.93 10.85
C HIS A 99 3.67 -15.78 9.62
N HIS A 100 3.86 -16.87 8.86
CA HIS A 100 4.65 -16.83 7.62
C HIS A 100 4.08 -15.81 6.62
N HIS A 101 2.76 -15.82 6.42
CA HIS A 101 2.10 -14.86 5.53
C HIS A 101 2.17 -13.43 6.06
N ALA A 102 2.17 -13.22 7.38
CA ALA A 102 2.38 -11.91 7.98
C ALA A 102 3.79 -11.37 7.67
N VAL A 103 4.81 -12.23 7.68
CA VAL A 103 6.17 -11.86 7.25
C VAL A 103 6.17 -11.47 5.76
N VAL A 104 5.54 -12.27 4.90
CA VAL A 104 5.43 -11.97 3.46
C VAL A 104 4.70 -10.63 3.22
N TRP A 105 3.61 -10.39 3.96
CA TRP A 105 2.90 -9.12 3.93
C TRP A 105 3.81 -7.96 4.34
N ALA A 106 4.55 -8.11 5.43
CA ALA A 106 5.50 -7.10 5.93
C ALA A 106 6.51 -6.68 4.86
N PHE A 107 7.12 -7.66 4.20
CA PHE A 107 8.13 -7.40 3.17
C PHE A 107 7.51 -6.77 1.93
N GLY A 108 6.40 -7.32 1.42
CA GLY A 108 5.73 -6.75 0.25
C GLY A 108 5.21 -5.33 0.52
N ASN A 109 4.68 -5.08 1.71
CA ASN A 109 4.20 -3.76 2.11
C ASN A 109 5.33 -2.74 2.29
N ALA A 110 6.52 -3.16 2.74
CA ALA A 110 7.71 -2.33 2.74
C ALA A 110 8.14 -1.93 1.31
N VAL A 111 8.07 -2.85 0.34
CA VAL A 111 8.31 -2.52 -1.08
C VAL A 111 7.32 -1.47 -1.58
N VAL A 112 6.03 -1.63 -1.25
CA VAL A 112 4.99 -0.66 -1.60
C VAL A 112 5.30 0.71 -1.00
N LEU A 113 5.67 0.78 0.28
CA LEU A 113 6.03 2.03 0.97
C LEU A 113 7.18 2.76 0.28
N VAL A 114 8.27 2.05 -0.01
CA VAL A 114 9.45 2.64 -0.67
C VAL A 114 9.09 3.15 -2.07
N ALA A 115 8.31 2.38 -2.83
CA ALA A 115 7.90 2.76 -4.17
C ALA A 115 6.94 3.98 -4.16
N VAL A 116 5.96 4.03 -3.26
CA VAL A 116 5.07 5.21 -3.14
C VAL A 116 5.85 6.44 -2.68
N ALA A 117 6.78 6.31 -1.73
CA ALA A 117 7.64 7.40 -1.30
C ALA A 117 8.51 7.93 -2.45
N ALA A 118 9.11 7.05 -3.25
CA ALA A 118 9.86 7.41 -4.44
C ALA A 118 8.98 8.16 -5.46
N ALA A 119 7.76 7.69 -5.70
CA ALA A 119 6.80 8.36 -6.59
C ALA A 119 6.46 9.78 -6.09
N ILE A 120 6.22 9.96 -4.79
CA ILE A 120 5.97 11.28 -4.18
C ILE A 120 7.16 12.21 -4.45
N LEU A 121 8.39 11.76 -4.17
CA LEU A 121 9.59 12.56 -4.38
C LEU A 121 9.79 12.94 -5.85
N LEU A 122 9.53 12.02 -6.77
CA LEU A 122 9.67 12.27 -8.21
C LEU A 122 8.62 13.27 -8.72
N VAL A 123 7.37 13.14 -8.28
CA VAL A 123 6.30 14.11 -8.61
C VAL A 123 6.63 15.49 -8.05
N GLN A 124 7.04 15.58 -6.78
CA GLN A 124 7.44 16.85 -6.16
C GLN A 124 8.63 17.49 -6.87
N ARG A 125 9.65 16.71 -7.23
CA ARG A 125 10.81 17.20 -7.99
C ARG A 125 10.41 17.76 -9.34
N ALA A 126 9.49 17.10 -10.05
CA ALA A 126 9.00 17.58 -11.33
C ALA A 126 8.20 18.88 -11.20
N GLN A 127 7.38 19.01 -10.16
CA GLN A 127 6.60 20.24 -9.88
C GLN A 127 7.48 21.44 -9.49
N ARG A 128 8.67 21.20 -8.93
CA ARG A 128 9.62 22.24 -8.53
C ARG A 128 10.54 22.71 -9.66
N ARG A 129 10.60 22.00 -10.79
CA ARG A 129 11.39 22.45 -11.94
C ARG A 129 10.65 23.61 -12.61
N PRO A 130 11.27 24.80 -12.77
CA PRO A 130 10.65 25.87 -13.53
C PRO A 130 10.40 25.38 -14.96
N ALA A 131 9.24 25.75 -15.51
CA ALA A 131 9.02 25.58 -16.95
C ALA A 131 10.14 26.35 -17.67
N SER A 132 10.93 25.66 -18.49
CA SER A 132 11.88 26.36 -19.37
C SER A 132 11.07 27.37 -20.19
N PRO A 133 11.44 28.67 -20.18
CA PRO A 133 10.82 29.61 -21.10
C PRO A 133 11.06 29.10 -22.53
N ALA A 134 9.96 29.00 -23.27
CA ALA A 134 9.94 28.66 -24.69
C ALA A 134 10.54 29.79 -25.53
#